data_AF-A0A839PZX5-F1
#
_entry.id   AF-A0A839PZX5-F1
#
_cell.length_a   1.000
_cell.length_b   1.000
_cell.length_c   1.000
_cell.angle_alpha   90.00
_cell.angle_beta   90.00
_cell.angle_gamma   90.00
#
_symmetry.space_group_name_H-M   'P 1'
#
loop_
_entity.id
_entity.type
_entity.pdbx_description
1 polymer ?
#
loop_
_entity_poly.entity_id
_entity_poly.type
_entity_poly.pdbx_seq_one_letter_code
_entity_poly.pdbx_strand_id
1 'polypeptide(L)'
;MLVLGTDPASVLTVLARIGDEPGGILNLSRFSADVVDLTTLAMLLDLPHAFTRWRLDDDDAERVILALHESRVHGRPSYRWGHSSVVAARTLLHSDGDCDGCGTPIDLSGHDAVDNVHVHTADPVSRPDPEPPIRTADTPGHRWPYAASLRSAVEDWPAVLCRSCHRRIGDTSFVAYKFAQHPACPECGGARTQSIGYGMPADPDAWGPWLYMGGCILKSQKWHCGFCDHTW
;
A
#
# COMPACT_ATOMS: atom_id res chain seq x y z
N MET A 1 -30.04 14.26 9.37
CA MET A 1 -29.44 12.94 9.14
C MET A 1 -29.15 12.82 7.66
N LEU A 2 -27.89 12.94 7.25
CA LEU A 2 -27.48 12.71 5.87
C LEU A 2 -26.77 11.35 5.84
N VAL A 3 -27.48 10.30 5.45
CA VAL A 3 -26.87 9.00 5.14
C VAL A 3 -26.52 9.06 3.66
N LEU A 4 -25.24 9.25 3.35
CA LEU A 4 -24.72 9.13 1.99
C LEU A 4 -24.63 7.63 1.68
N GLY A 5 -25.68 7.11 1.06
CA GLY A 5 -25.60 5.84 0.33
C GLY A 5 -24.92 6.11 -1.00
N THR A 6 -23.62 5.86 -1.10
CA THR A 6 -22.93 5.82 -2.38
C THR A 6 -22.32 4.43 -2.59
N ASP A 7 -22.66 3.86 -3.74
CA ASP A 7 -22.01 2.70 -4.33
C ASP A 7 -21.41 3.16 -5.67
N PRO A 8 -20.07 3.21 -5.85
CA PRO A 8 -19.05 2.87 -4.86
C PRO A 8 -18.73 4.02 -3.88
N ALA A 9 -18.20 3.63 -2.72
CA ALA A 9 -18.10 4.44 -1.51
C ALA A 9 -16.94 5.48 -1.54
N SER A 10 -17.24 6.72 -1.91
CA SER A 10 -16.39 7.89 -1.62
C SER A 10 -16.51 8.26 -0.12
N VAL A 11 -15.68 7.66 0.74
CA VAL A 11 -15.68 7.93 2.19
C VAL A 11 -14.67 9.01 2.57
N LEU A 12 -15.07 10.27 2.64
CA LEU A 12 -14.28 11.28 3.36
C LEU A 12 -14.13 10.85 4.83
N THR A 13 -13.02 10.21 5.20
CA THR A 13 -12.75 9.80 6.59
C THR A 13 -12.25 10.98 7.41
N VAL A 14 -13.13 11.95 7.70
CA VAL A 14 -12.86 12.95 8.74
C VAL A 14 -13.83 12.72 9.89
N LEU A 15 -13.32 12.14 10.98
CA LEU A 15 -14.05 12.07 12.26
C LEU A 15 -14.19 13.49 12.82
N ALA A 16 -15.36 14.09 12.60
CA ALA A 16 -15.76 15.30 13.31
C ALA A 16 -16.10 14.95 14.77
N ARG A 17 -15.55 15.69 15.73
CA ARG A 17 -15.95 15.58 17.13
C ARG A 17 -17.28 16.32 17.29
N ILE A 18 -18.34 15.60 17.66
CA ILE A 18 -19.64 16.19 17.99
C ILE A 18 -19.49 16.90 19.34
N GLY A 19 -19.73 18.22 19.36
CA GLY A 19 -19.91 18.98 20.60
C GLY A 19 -21.36 18.86 21.09
N ASP A 20 -21.64 19.35 22.30
CA ASP A 20 -22.92 19.16 23.01
C ASP A 20 -24.14 19.89 22.37
N GLU A 21 -23.97 20.61 21.27
CA GLU A 21 -25.09 21.22 20.53
C GLU A 21 -25.48 20.38 19.29
N PRO A 22 -26.78 20.34 18.92
CA PRO A 22 -27.26 19.60 17.76
C PRO A 22 -26.80 20.25 16.45
N GLY A 23 -25.56 19.96 16.06
CA GLY A 23 -24.92 20.43 14.82
C GLY A 23 -23.40 20.27 14.88
N GLY A 24 -22.84 19.37 14.05
CA GLY A 24 -21.39 19.22 13.92
C GLY A 24 -20.80 20.28 13.01
N ILE A 25 -19.93 21.15 13.53
CA ILE A 25 -19.18 22.11 12.71
C ILE A 25 -17.88 21.45 12.23
N LEU A 26 -17.74 21.32 10.91
CA LEU A 26 -16.56 20.75 10.26
C LEU A 26 -15.54 21.87 10.03
N ASN A 27 -14.47 21.90 10.84
CA ASN A 27 -13.43 22.93 10.69
C ASN A 27 -12.38 22.48 9.67
N LEU A 28 -12.60 22.81 8.40
CA LEU A 28 -11.73 22.47 7.27
C LEU A 28 -10.31 23.07 7.38
N SER A 29 -10.07 24.08 8.23
CA SER A 29 -8.73 24.67 8.41
C SER A 29 -7.72 23.75 9.11
N ARG A 30 -8.16 22.60 9.65
CA ARG A 30 -7.30 21.62 10.36
C ARG A 30 -7.23 20.24 9.72
N PHE A 31 -7.99 19.98 8.66
CA PHE A 31 -8.08 18.66 8.02
C PHE A 31 -7.71 18.77 6.55
N SER A 32 -6.63 18.11 6.15
CA SER A 32 -6.35 17.80 4.74
C SER A 32 -7.29 16.66 4.32
N ALA A 33 -7.96 16.79 3.19
CA ALA A 33 -8.86 15.75 2.68
C ALA A 33 -8.09 14.45 2.45
N ASP A 34 -8.49 13.37 3.14
CA ASP A 34 -8.11 12.01 2.77
C ASP A 34 -8.95 11.65 1.54
N VAL A 35 -8.43 12.02 0.38
CA VAL A 35 -9.16 11.89 -0.89
C VAL A 35 -9.29 10.41 -1.24
N VAL A 36 -10.53 9.96 -1.44
CA VAL A 36 -10.83 8.54 -1.68
C VAL A 36 -10.77 8.17 -3.16
N ASP A 37 -11.19 9.08 -4.05
CA ASP A 37 -11.23 8.83 -5.49
C ASP A 37 -10.65 10.00 -6.28
N LEU A 38 -10.23 9.69 -7.51
CA LEU A 38 -9.46 10.60 -8.36
C LEU A 38 -10.34 11.76 -8.84
N THR A 39 -11.65 11.55 -8.94
CA THR A 39 -12.65 12.56 -9.28
C THR A 39 -12.69 13.65 -8.20
N THR A 40 -12.73 13.26 -6.93
CA THR A 40 -12.68 14.16 -5.78
C THR A 40 -11.35 14.91 -5.74
N LEU A 41 -10.24 14.25 -6.09
CA LEU A 41 -8.94 14.91 -6.19
C LEU A 41 -8.95 15.98 -7.29
N ALA A 42 -9.45 15.64 -8.48
CA ALA A 42 -9.55 16.57 -9.60
C ALA A 42 -10.46 17.77 -9.27
N MET A 43 -11.53 17.57 -8.49
CA MET A 43 -12.38 18.67 -8.01
C MET A 43 -11.63 19.58 -7.04
N LEU A 44 -10.88 19.00 -6.10
CA LEU A 44 -10.13 19.77 -5.10
C LEU A 44 -8.95 20.54 -5.70
N LEU A 45 -8.35 20.01 -6.76
CA LEU A 45 -7.24 20.63 -7.48
C LEU A 45 -7.69 21.55 -8.62
N ASP A 46 -8.99 21.75 -8.79
CA ASP A 46 -9.59 22.55 -9.86
C ASP A 46 -9.04 22.18 -11.25
N LEU A 47 -9.17 20.90 -11.61
CA LEU A 47 -8.72 20.33 -12.88
C LEU A 47 -9.91 20.15 -13.85
N PRO A 48 -10.45 21.21 -14.45
CA PRO A 48 -11.69 21.16 -15.23
C PRO A 48 -11.58 20.23 -16.45
N HIS A 49 -10.38 20.06 -17.00
CA HIS A 49 -10.15 19.21 -18.17
C HIS A 49 -10.07 17.72 -17.84
N ALA A 50 -9.80 17.34 -16.59
CA ALA A 50 -9.75 15.95 -16.15
C ALA A 50 -11.09 15.22 -16.37
N PHE A 51 -12.22 15.90 -16.16
CA PHE A 51 -13.57 15.31 -16.31
C PHE A 51 -13.98 15.06 -17.76
N THR A 52 -13.26 15.61 -18.74
CA THR A 52 -13.61 15.49 -20.17
C THR A 52 -12.72 14.52 -20.92
N ARG A 53 -11.44 14.42 -20.56
CA ARG A 53 -10.45 13.62 -21.31
C ARG A 53 -9.54 12.76 -20.43
N TRP A 54 -9.62 12.87 -19.10
CA TRP A 54 -8.71 12.21 -18.15
C TRP A 54 -7.24 12.25 -18.61
N ARG A 55 -6.84 13.41 -19.14
CA ARG A 55 -5.49 13.69 -19.60
C ARG A 55 -4.99 14.87 -18.80
N LEU A 56 -3.99 14.61 -17.97
CA LEU A 56 -3.26 15.63 -17.23
C LEU A 56 -2.09 16.04 -18.11
N ASP A 57 -2.00 17.32 -18.45
CA ASP A 57 -0.79 17.90 -19.04
C ASP A 57 0.23 18.23 -17.93
N ASP A 58 1.40 18.74 -18.30
CA ASP A 58 2.54 18.86 -17.37
C ASP A 58 2.18 19.59 -16.06
N ASP A 59 1.48 20.73 -16.14
CA ASP A 59 1.10 21.52 -14.96
C ASP A 59 0.04 20.81 -14.11
N ASP A 60 -0.99 20.23 -14.75
CA ASP A 60 -2.06 19.52 -14.04
C ASP A 60 -1.54 18.20 -13.44
N ALA A 61 -0.61 17.52 -14.12
CA ALA A 61 0.06 16.31 -13.65
C ALA A 61 0.97 16.64 -12.46
N GLU A 62 1.75 17.73 -12.53
CA GLU A 62 2.58 18.19 -11.43
C GLU A 62 1.74 18.51 -10.20
N ARG A 63 0.60 19.21 -10.35
CA ARG A 63 -0.32 19.48 -9.23
C ARG A 63 -0.85 18.21 -8.58
N VAL A 64 -1.21 17.19 -9.36
CA VAL A 64 -1.66 15.89 -8.84
C VAL A 64 -0.53 15.18 -8.11
N ILE A 65 0.67 15.14 -8.69
CA ILE A 65 1.85 14.52 -8.08
C ILE A 65 2.17 15.21 -6.76
N LEU A 66 2.27 16.54 -6.75
CA LEU A 66 2.53 17.33 -5.54
C LEU A 66 1.43 17.14 -4.50
N ALA A 67 0.15 17.16 -4.89
CA ALA A 67 -0.94 16.93 -3.95
C ALA A 67 -0.88 15.53 -3.32
N LEU A 68 -0.50 14.50 -4.10
CA LEU A 68 -0.30 13.15 -3.58
C LEU A 68 0.99 13.02 -2.76
N HIS A 69 2.05 13.76 -3.12
CA HIS A 69 3.38 13.72 -2.50
C HIS A 69 3.49 14.52 -1.20
N GLU A 70 2.87 15.70 -1.14
CA GLU A 70 2.84 16.58 0.02
C GLU A 70 1.74 16.20 1.02
N SER A 71 0.84 15.29 0.63
CA SER A 71 -0.17 14.78 1.54
C SER A 71 0.48 14.07 2.73
N ARG A 72 -0.09 14.21 3.93
CA ARG A 72 0.35 13.47 5.13
C ARG A 72 0.22 11.95 5.00
N VAL A 73 -0.47 11.51 3.96
CA VAL A 73 -0.70 10.11 3.60
C VAL A 73 0.29 9.60 2.56
N HIS A 74 1.16 10.47 2.03
CA HIS A 74 2.20 10.07 1.09
C HIS A 74 3.16 9.07 1.72
N GLY A 75 3.49 8.01 0.96
CA GLY A 75 4.48 7.01 1.33
C GLY A 75 4.06 6.02 2.42
N ARG A 76 3.05 6.29 3.26
CA ARG A 76 2.71 5.32 4.31
C ARG A 76 2.10 4.05 3.72
N PRO A 77 2.65 2.86 4.05
CA PRO A 77 2.17 1.59 3.51
C PRO A 77 0.67 1.36 3.70
N SER A 78 0.09 1.86 4.79
CA SER A 78 -1.34 1.72 5.11
C SER A 78 -2.30 2.37 4.10
N TYR A 79 -1.86 3.36 3.32
CA TYR A 79 -2.72 4.07 2.36
C TYR A 79 -2.65 3.51 0.93
N ARG A 80 -1.89 2.43 0.73
CA ARG A 80 -1.86 1.67 -0.53
C ARG A 80 -2.85 0.49 -0.55
N TRP A 81 -3.59 0.28 0.53
CA TRP A 81 -4.58 -0.79 0.64
C TRP A 81 -5.98 -0.27 0.29
N GLY A 82 -6.81 -1.14 -0.28
CA GLY A 82 -8.11 -0.82 -0.84
C GLY A 82 -8.10 -0.75 -2.38
N HIS A 83 -9.30 -0.61 -2.96
CA HIS A 83 -9.52 -0.74 -4.41
C HIS A 83 -9.87 0.58 -5.11
N SER A 84 -9.61 1.73 -4.47
CA SER A 84 -9.95 3.02 -5.09
C SER A 84 -8.93 3.46 -6.14
N SER A 85 -9.35 4.34 -7.05
CA SER A 85 -8.46 4.87 -8.10
C SER A 85 -7.29 5.69 -7.53
N VAL A 86 -7.48 6.35 -6.38
CA VAL A 86 -6.40 7.07 -5.67
C VAL A 86 -5.41 6.09 -5.05
N VAL A 87 -5.89 4.97 -4.51
CA VAL A 87 -5.00 3.89 -4.04
C VAL A 87 -4.18 3.35 -5.20
N ALA A 88 -4.81 3.10 -6.36
CA ALA A 88 -4.09 2.65 -7.54
C ALA A 88 -3.02 3.67 -7.99
N ALA A 89 -3.35 4.97 -8.01
CA ALA A 89 -2.40 6.03 -8.33
C ALA A 89 -1.23 6.10 -7.32
N ARG A 90 -1.49 5.94 -6.01
CA ARG A 90 -0.45 5.89 -4.98
C ARG A 90 0.46 4.69 -5.14
N THR A 91 -0.11 3.51 -5.43
CA THR A 91 0.66 2.29 -5.70
C THR A 91 1.53 2.47 -6.95
N LEU A 92 1.00 3.09 -8.01
CA LEU A 92 1.76 3.42 -9.21
C LEU A 92 2.94 4.34 -8.91
N LEU A 93 2.71 5.47 -8.24
CA LEU A 93 3.75 6.42 -7.89
C LEU A 93 4.82 5.83 -6.97
N HIS A 94 4.43 4.94 -6.05
CA HIS A 94 5.37 4.27 -5.15
C HIS A 94 6.31 3.30 -5.89
N SER A 95 5.86 2.69 -6.99
CA SER A 95 6.68 1.75 -7.77
C SER A 95 7.85 2.42 -8.50
N ASP A 96 7.86 3.76 -8.58
CA ASP A 96 8.87 4.56 -9.28
C ASP A 96 9.11 4.12 -10.73
N GLY A 97 8.09 3.54 -11.37
CA GLY A 97 8.16 3.04 -12.74
C GLY A 97 8.71 1.62 -12.89
N ASP A 98 9.04 0.93 -11.80
CA ASP A 98 9.50 -0.46 -11.82
C ASP A 98 8.37 -1.46 -11.57
N CYS A 99 8.48 -2.64 -12.17
CA CYS A 99 7.60 -3.76 -11.88
C CYS A 99 7.96 -4.38 -10.52
N ASP A 100 7.05 -4.38 -9.55
CA ASP A 100 7.25 -5.00 -8.23
C ASP A 100 7.46 -6.53 -8.31
N GLY A 101 6.98 -7.13 -9.41
CA GLY A 101 7.14 -8.55 -9.70
C GLY A 101 8.59 -8.91 -10.04
N CYS A 102 9.14 -8.30 -11.11
CA CYS A 102 10.44 -8.66 -11.69
C CYS A 102 11.55 -7.61 -11.52
N GLY A 103 11.24 -6.44 -10.99
CA GLY A 103 12.17 -5.32 -10.79
C GLY A 103 12.67 -4.66 -12.07
N THR A 104 11.97 -4.86 -13.20
CA THR A 104 12.33 -4.26 -14.48
C THR A 104 11.53 -2.98 -14.70
N PRO A 105 12.14 -1.92 -15.26
CA PRO A 105 11.41 -0.71 -15.63
C PRO A 105 10.24 -1.02 -16.56
N ILE A 106 9.11 -0.36 -16.30
CA ILE A 106 7.91 -0.41 -17.13
C ILE A 106 7.94 0.84 -18.02
N ASP A 107 7.88 0.63 -19.33
CA ASP A 107 7.77 1.74 -20.27
C ASP A 107 6.36 2.34 -20.22
N LEU A 108 6.27 3.57 -19.70
CA LEU A 108 5.04 4.35 -19.60
C LEU A 108 4.92 5.43 -20.69
N SER A 109 5.86 5.50 -21.64
CA SER A 109 5.93 6.58 -22.64
C SER A 109 5.08 6.33 -23.89
N GLY A 110 4.69 5.07 -24.14
CA GLY A 110 3.92 4.66 -25.31
C GLY A 110 2.41 4.90 -25.18
N HIS A 111 1.72 4.96 -26.32
CA HIS A 111 0.24 5.02 -26.35
C HIS A 111 -0.41 3.73 -25.83
N ASP A 112 0.33 2.62 -25.82
CA ASP A 112 -0.03 1.32 -25.27
C ASP A 112 0.45 1.14 -23.82
N ALA A 113 1.01 2.19 -23.18
CA ALA A 113 1.47 2.13 -21.80
C ALA A 113 0.40 1.63 -20.83
N VAL A 114 -0.85 2.05 -21.04
CA VAL A 114 -2.02 1.61 -20.25
C VAL A 114 -2.20 0.09 -20.30
N ASP A 115 -1.83 -0.57 -21.40
CA ASP A 115 -1.91 -2.02 -21.55
C ASP A 115 -0.63 -2.75 -21.07
N ASN A 116 0.42 -2.01 -20.73
CA ASN A 116 1.71 -2.54 -20.30
C ASN A 116 1.89 -2.49 -18.77
N VAL A 117 1.09 -1.65 -18.09
CA VAL A 117 1.07 -1.51 -16.63
C VAL A 117 -0.23 -2.06 -16.05
N HIS A 118 -0.11 -2.84 -14.98
CA HIS A 118 -1.25 -3.34 -14.22
C HIS A 118 -1.07 -3.00 -12.75
N VAL A 119 -2.01 -2.26 -12.19
CA VAL A 119 -2.02 -1.93 -10.76
C VAL A 119 -2.83 -2.98 -10.02
N HIS A 120 -2.13 -3.81 -9.24
CA HIS A 120 -2.71 -4.80 -8.33
C HIS A 120 -3.07 -4.10 -7.02
N THR A 121 -4.36 -4.08 -6.70
CA THR A 121 -4.88 -3.53 -5.45
C THR A 121 -5.21 -4.68 -4.50
N ALA A 122 -4.97 -4.48 -3.21
CA ALA A 122 -5.22 -5.50 -2.18
C ALA A 122 -6.24 -4.99 -1.17
N ASP A 123 -6.98 -5.91 -0.55
CA ASP A 123 -8.00 -5.58 0.45
C ASP A 123 -7.45 -4.70 1.59
N PRO A 124 -8.25 -3.77 2.15
CA PRO A 124 -7.84 -3.01 3.32
C PRO A 124 -7.44 -3.95 4.46
N VAL A 125 -6.28 -3.69 5.09
CA VAL A 125 -5.90 -4.53 6.24
C VAL A 125 -6.87 -4.30 7.38
N SER A 126 -7.46 -5.39 7.87
CA SER A 126 -8.35 -5.39 9.02
C SER A 126 -7.71 -4.66 10.19
N ARG A 127 -8.40 -3.63 10.70
CA ARG A 127 -7.98 -2.98 11.93
C ARG A 127 -8.07 -4.02 13.05
N PRO A 128 -7.01 -4.21 13.86
CA PRO A 128 -7.06 -5.12 14.99
C PRO A 128 -8.14 -4.63 15.93
N ASP A 129 -8.82 -5.57 16.59
CA ASP A 129 -9.85 -5.23 17.56
C ASP A 129 -9.30 -4.20 18.56
N PRO A 130 -10.07 -3.13 18.84
CA PRO A 130 -9.64 -2.13 19.79
C PRO A 130 -9.31 -2.82 21.11
N GLU A 131 -8.22 -2.40 21.77
CA GLU A 131 -7.90 -2.94 23.08
C GLU A 131 -9.13 -2.80 23.98
N PRO A 132 -9.52 -3.86 24.72
CA PRO A 132 -10.54 -3.71 25.73
C PRO A 132 -10.11 -2.56 26.65
N PRO A 133 -11.02 -1.63 26.98
CA PRO A 133 -10.69 -0.40 27.70
C PRO A 133 -10.11 -0.66 29.11
N ILE A 134 -10.22 -1.89 29.60
CA ILE A 134 -9.72 -2.35 30.89
C ILE A 134 -8.56 -3.31 30.64
N ARG A 135 -7.35 -2.89 31.02
CA ARG A 135 -6.16 -3.74 31.02
C ARG A 135 -6.16 -4.61 32.27
N THR A 136 -6.19 -5.93 32.10
CA THR A 136 -5.93 -6.88 33.18
C THR A 136 -4.42 -7.06 33.35
N ALA A 137 -3.95 -7.40 34.56
CA ALA A 137 -2.53 -7.57 34.87
C ALA A 137 -1.81 -8.62 34.00
N ASP A 138 -2.57 -9.51 33.34
CA ASP A 138 -2.05 -10.58 32.49
C ASP A 138 -1.85 -10.19 31.01
N THR A 139 -2.09 -8.92 30.62
CA THR A 139 -1.90 -8.51 29.21
C THR A 139 -0.41 -8.42 28.87
N PRO A 140 0.13 -9.25 27.94
CA PRO A 140 1.55 -9.23 27.61
C PRO A 140 1.97 -7.86 27.06
N GLY A 141 2.93 -7.21 27.72
CA GLY A 141 3.39 -5.85 27.42
C GLY A 141 4.24 -5.69 26.16
N HIS A 142 4.47 -6.76 25.38
CA HIS A 142 5.25 -6.70 24.14
C HIS A 142 4.34 -6.82 22.93
N ARG A 143 3.71 -5.69 22.56
CA ARG A 143 3.08 -5.57 21.25
C ARG A 143 4.08 -4.91 20.31
N TRP A 144 4.48 -5.64 19.27
CA TRP A 144 5.26 -5.09 18.16
C TRP A 144 4.53 -3.87 17.57
N PRO A 145 5.24 -2.90 16.96
CA PRO A 145 4.60 -1.83 16.22
C PRO A 145 3.59 -2.42 15.24
N TYR A 146 2.37 -1.87 15.19
CA TYR A 146 1.27 -2.37 14.37
C TYR A 146 1.70 -2.69 12.92
N ALA A 147 2.56 -1.85 12.34
CA ALA A 147 3.10 -2.04 11.00
C ALA A 147 3.91 -3.34 10.82
N ALA A 148 4.68 -3.75 11.82
CA ALA A 148 5.44 -5.01 11.77
C ALA A 148 4.50 -6.24 11.82
N SER A 149 3.37 -6.15 12.53
CA SER A 149 2.37 -7.23 12.57
C SER A 149 1.54 -7.36 11.28
N LEU A 150 1.44 -6.29 10.48
CA LEU A 150 0.78 -6.35 9.18
C LEU A 150 1.53 -7.28 8.22
N ARG A 151 2.87 -7.23 8.22
CA ARG A 151 3.71 -8.03 7.32
C ARG A 151 3.49 -9.53 7.48
N SER A 152 3.22 -10.02 8.68
CA SER A 152 2.99 -11.44 8.94
C SER A 152 1.54 -11.87 8.72
N ALA A 153 0.57 -10.95 8.74
CA ALA A 153 -0.86 -11.25 8.72
C ALA A 153 -1.52 -11.07 7.34
N VAL A 154 -0.88 -10.34 6.42
CA VAL A 154 -1.47 -10.03 5.10
C VAL A 154 -1.38 -11.20 4.12
N GLU A 155 -2.51 -11.54 3.51
CA GLU A 155 -2.63 -12.60 2.51
C GLU A 155 -2.29 -12.11 1.10
N ASP A 156 -2.45 -10.81 0.87
CA ASP A 156 -2.17 -10.13 -0.39
C ASP A 156 -1.39 -8.82 -0.17
N TRP A 157 -0.92 -8.17 -1.23
CA TRP A 157 -0.10 -6.98 -1.13
C TRP A 157 -0.23 -6.07 -2.38
N PRO A 158 -0.40 -4.74 -2.22
CA PRO A 158 -0.51 -3.81 -3.34
C PRO A 158 0.77 -3.75 -4.19
N ALA A 159 0.64 -3.81 -5.52
CA ALA A 159 1.79 -3.88 -6.42
C ALA A 159 1.51 -3.29 -7.80
N VAL A 160 2.57 -2.95 -8.53
CA VAL A 160 2.56 -2.60 -9.95
C VAL A 160 3.25 -3.71 -10.73
N LEU A 161 2.58 -4.22 -11.75
CA LEU A 161 3.05 -5.35 -12.54
C LEU A 161 3.16 -4.96 -14.01
N CYS A 162 4.24 -5.39 -14.65
CA CYS A 162 4.31 -5.42 -16.09
C CYS A 162 3.34 -6.49 -16.64
N ARG A 163 2.93 -6.35 -17.90
CA ARG A 163 2.05 -7.31 -18.61
C ARG A 163 2.44 -8.78 -18.43
N SER A 164 3.73 -9.10 -18.44
CA SER A 164 4.22 -10.48 -18.26
C SER A 164 3.98 -10.98 -16.83
N CYS A 165 4.30 -10.18 -15.82
CA CYS A 165 4.07 -10.55 -14.42
C CYS A 165 2.57 -10.65 -14.12
N HIS A 166 1.75 -9.74 -14.65
CA HIS A 166 0.30 -9.79 -14.51
C HIS A 166 -0.33 -11.06 -15.12
N ARG A 167 0.21 -11.57 -16.23
CA ARG A 167 -0.24 -12.87 -16.77
C ARG A 167 0.20 -14.07 -15.92
N ARG A 168 1.35 -13.96 -15.24
CA ARG A 168 1.91 -15.05 -14.42
C ARG A 168 1.27 -15.15 -13.05
N ILE A 169 0.86 -14.02 -12.47
CA ILE A 169 0.11 -14.00 -11.20
C ILE A 169 -1.28 -14.64 -11.40
N GLY A 170 -2.00 -14.28 -12.47
CA GLY A 170 -3.37 -14.78 -12.67
C GLY A 170 -4.28 -14.38 -11.50
N ASP A 171 -5.04 -15.35 -10.97
CA ASP A 171 -5.98 -15.13 -9.86
C ASP A 171 -5.35 -15.34 -8.46
N THR A 172 -4.02 -15.46 -8.36
CA THR A 172 -3.33 -15.65 -7.07
C THR A 172 -2.99 -14.32 -6.40
N SER A 173 -2.73 -14.34 -5.09
CA SER A 173 -2.28 -13.14 -4.38
C SER A 173 -0.85 -12.76 -4.77
N PHE A 174 -0.53 -11.48 -4.72
CA PHE A 174 0.83 -11.00 -5.03
C PHE A 174 1.85 -11.59 -4.06
N VAL A 175 1.46 -11.78 -2.80
CA VAL A 175 2.29 -12.43 -1.77
C VAL A 175 2.63 -13.87 -2.19
N ALA A 176 1.64 -14.67 -2.59
CA ALA A 176 1.86 -16.03 -3.06
C ALA A 176 2.75 -16.05 -4.31
N TYR A 177 2.51 -15.15 -5.25
CA TYR A 177 3.33 -14.99 -6.46
C TYR A 177 4.79 -14.65 -6.15
N LYS A 178 5.08 -13.81 -5.15
CA LYS A 178 6.46 -13.49 -4.74
C LYS A 178 7.15 -14.68 -4.10
N PHE A 179 6.49 -15.38 -3.18
CA PHE A 179 7.08 -16.58 -2.55
C PHE A 179 7.31 -17.71 -3.55
N ALA A 180 6.47 -17.86 -4.57
CA ALA A 180 6.66 -18.85 -5.64
C ALA A 180 7.93 -18.60 -6.48
N GLN A 181 8.50 -17.39 -6.44
CA GLN A 181 9.76 -17.05 -7.12
C GLN A 181 11.00 -17.32 -6.25
N HIS A 182 10.81 -17.64 -4.97
CA HIS A 182 11.89 -17.89 -4.02
C HIS A 182 12.18 -19.40 -3.93
N PRO A 183 13.43 -19.79 -3.64
CA PRO A 183 13.78 -21.20 -3.50
C PRO A 183 13.08 -21.82 -2.28
N ALA A 184 12.75 -23.11 -2.35
CA ALA A 184 12.32 -23.85 -1.17
C ALA A 184 13.45 -23.92 -0.13
N CYS A 185 13.10 -23.99 1.15
CA CYS A 185 14.08 -24.13 2.21
C CYS A 185 14.81 -25.48 2.11
N PRO A 186 16.16 -25.52 2.11
CA PRO A 186 16.92 -26.76 2.02
C PRO A 186 16.77 -27.65 3.27
N GLU A 187 16.46 -27.08 4.43
CA GLU A 187 16.33 -27.82 5.70
C GLU A 187 14.92 -28.42 5.88
N CYS A 188 13.86 -27.64 5.64
CA CYS A 188 12.48 -28.06 5.93
C CYS A 188 11.60 -28.24 4.68
N GLY A 189 12.09 -27.91 3.49
CA GLY A 189 11.31 -27.93 2.25
C GLY A 189 10.23 -26.85 2.14
N GLY A 190 10.15 -25.93 3.12
CA GLY A 190 9.11 -24.90 3.19
C GLY A 190 9.16 -23.89 2.05
N ALA A 191 7.98 -23.43 1.62
CA ALA A 191 7.79 -22.45 0.54
C ALA A 191 7.59 -21.00 1.05
N ARG A 192 8.03 -20.70 2.27
CA ARG A 192 7.96 -19.36 2.89
C ARG A 192 9.34 -18.73 3.04
N THR A 193 10.17 -18.88 2.01
CA THR A 193 11.53 -18.34 1.98
C THR A 193 11.50 -16.85 1.68
N GLN A 194 12.23 -16.06 2.45
CA GLN A 194 12.36 -14.62 2.32
C GLN A 194 13.77 -14.27 1.83
N SER A 195 13.90 -13.27 0.97
CA SER A 195 15.21 -12.73 0.62
C SER A 195 15.70 -11.82 1.73
N ILE A 196 16.97 -11.95 2.13
CA ILE A 196 17.57 -11.16 3.19
C ILE A 196 18.03 -9.82 2.62
N GLY A 197 17.49 -8.73 3.16
CA GLY A 197 18.03 -7.39 2.96
C GLY A 197 18.95 -7.02 4.12
N TYR A 198 20.16 -6.56 3.79
CA TYR A 198 21.14 -6.03 4.74
C TYR A 198 21.24 -4.52 4.64
N GLY A 199 21.72 -3.91 5.72
CA GLY A 199 21.87 -2.47 5.84
C GLY A 199 20.77 -1.84 6.68
N MET A 200 20.77 -0.51 6.74
CA MET A 200 19.70 0.24 7.41
C MET A 200 18.58 0.49 6.40
N PRO A 201 17.39 -0.13 6.55
CA PRO A 201 16.27 0.14 5.66
C PRO A 201 15.83 1.60 5.81
N ALA A 202 15.69 2.30 4.68
CA ALA A 202 15.16 3.67 4.66
C ALA A 202 13.69 3.71 5.11
N ASP A 203 12.93 2.66 4.79
CA ASP A 203 11.55 2.46 5.23
C ASP A 203 11.28 0.96 5.49
N PRO A 204 11.47 0.46 6.72
CA PRO A 204 11.20 -0.93 7.06
C PRO A 204 9.70 -1.29 7.03
N ASP A 205 8.80 -0.31 7.11
CA ASP A 205 7.36 -0.54 7.08
C ASP A 205 6.87 -0.80 5.65
N ALA A 206 7.59 -0.30 4.63
CA ALA A 206 7.33 -0.59 3.22
C ALA A 206 7.79 -1.98 2.76
N TRP A 207 8.55 -2.72 3.58
CA TRP A 207 9.08 -4.02 3.19
C TRP A 207 7.98 -5.09 3.13
N GLY A 208 7.87 -5.76 1.98
CA GLY A 208 6.92 -6.85 1.81
C GLY A 208 7.20 -8.07 2.70
N PRO A 209 6.23 -8.99 2.84
CA PRO A 209 6.36 -10.22 3.62
C PRO A 209 7.47 -11.15 3.13
N TRP A 210 7.86 -11.05 1.86
CA TRP A 210 8.92 -11.84 1.24
C TRP A 210 10.34 -11.33 1.53
N LEU A 211 10.50 -10.28 2.34
CA LEU A 211 11.80 -9.73 2.75
C LEU A 211 12.10 -10.01 4.22
N TYR A 212 13.34 -10.39 4.54
CA TYR A 212 13.82 -10.55 5.91
C TYR A 212 14.89 -9.50 6.24
N MET A 213 14.82 -8.88 7.42
CA MET A 213 15.79 -7.88 7.87
C MET A 213 17.01 -8.59 8.47
N GLY A 214 18.10 -8.71 7.70
CA GLY A 214 19.33 -9.40 8.11
C GLY A 214 20.22 -8.62 9.09
N GLY A 215 19.86 -7.36 9.36
CA GLY A 215 20.63 -6.42 10.17
C GLY A 215 21.57 -5.53 9.34
N CYS A 216 22.32 -4.66 10.02
CA CYS A 216 23.12 -3.63 9.37
C CYS A 216 24.40 -4.15 8.67
N ILE A 217 24.91 -5.32 9.08
CA ILE A 217 26.17 -5.85 8.58
C ILE A 217 25.89 -6.85 7.46
N LEU A 218 26.46 -6.61 6.29
CA LEU A 218 26.37 -7.52 5.14
C LEU A 218 26.96 -8.89 5.50
N LYS A 219 26.19 -9.94 5.23
CA LYS A 219 26.67 -11.33 5.31
C LYS A 219 26.45 -12.03 3.97
N SER A 220 26.96 -13.26 3.84
CA SER A 220 26.88 -14.04 2.61
C SER A 220 25.53 -14.72 2.40
N GLN A 221 24.77 -14.96 3.47
CA GLN A 221 23.44 -15.58 3.39
C GLN A 221 22.50 -14.67 2.62
N LYS A 222 21.67 -15.25 1.75
CA LYS A 222 20.72 -14.51 0.91
C LYS A 222 19.28 -14.83 1.24
N TRP A 223 19.04 -15.94 1.92
CA TRP A 223 17.72 -16.49 2.15
C TRP A 223 17.48 -16.78 3.63
N HIS A 224 16.26 -16.54 4.07
CA HIS A 224 15.76 -16.83 5.41
C HIS A 224 14.47 -17.65 5.29
N CYS A 225 14.36 -18.77 6.00
CA CYS A 225 13.12 -19.54 6.03
C CYS A 225 12.17 -19.00 7.09
N GLY A 226 10.98 -18.52 6.70
CA GLY A 226 9.97 -18.05 7.65
C GLY A 226 9.27 -19.14 8.47
N PHE A 227 9.65 -20.43 8.33
CA PHE A 227 9.07 -21.53 9.11
C PHE A 227 10.04 -22.14 10.13
N CYS A 228 11.33 -22.30 9.79
CA CYS A 228 12.32 -22.92 10.67
C CYS A 228 13.51 -22.01 10.99
N ASP A 229 13.46 -20.74 10.56
CA ASP A 229 14.48 -19.71 10.78
C ASP A 229 15.87 -20.03 10.20
N HIS A 230 15.97 -21.06 9.35
CA HIS A 230 17.21 -21.40 8.67
C HIS A 230 17.65 -20.28 7.70
N THR A 231 18.95 -19.98 7.65
CA THR A 231 19.53 -18.96 6.77
C THR A 231 20.65 -19.53 5.91
N TRP A 232 20.65 -19.22 4.61
CA TRP A 232 21.63 -19.71 3.63
C TRP A 232 21.89 -18.75 2.47
#